data_AF-A0A743B9L0-F1
#
_entry.id   AF-A0A743B9L0-F1
#
_cell.length_a   1.000
_cell.length_b   1.000
_cell.length_c   1.000
_cell.angle_alpha   90.00
_cell.angle_beta   90.00
_cell.angle_gamma   90.00
#
_symmetry.space_group_name_H-M   'P 1'
#
loop_
_entity.id
_entity.type
_entity.pdbx_description
1 polymer ?
#
loop_
_entity_poly.entity_id
_entity_poly.type
_entity_poly.pdbx_seq_one_letter_code
_entity_poly.pdbx_strand_id
1 'polypeptide(L)'
;LGVDDGKGTIIARIKLHDPGPGYMHFPVDSERGYDTEYFKGLLSEKKVFEYKNGQTKEKWEKIYNRNEPLDCRNYASAAMEILNPNFDWLAEQEQRGNVYVQQQSTQRKRRRVRSRGVTA
;
A
#
# COMPACT_ATOMS: atom_id res chain seq x y z
N LEU A 1 3.93 -3.95 -9.83
CA LEU A 1 3.17 -2.69 -9.95
C LEU A 1 3.97 -1.63 -10.68
N GLY A 2 3.49 -1.22 -11.86
CA GLY A 2 3.92 0.05 -12.44
C GLY A 2 3.31 1.20 -11.65
N VAL A 3 4.08 2.26 -11.40
CA VAL A 3 3.65 3.41 -10.57
C VAL A 3 2.37 4.04 -11.11
N ASP A 4 2.26 4.16 -12.44
CA ASP A 4 1.12 4.79 -13.11
C ASP A 4 -0.17 3.96 -13.02
N ASP A 5 -0.05 2.63 -13.03
CA ASP A 5 -1.19 1.71 -12.94
C ASP A 5 -1.75 1.63 -11.51
N GLY A 6 -0.85 1.65 -10.52
CA GLY A 6 -1.21 1.77 -9.10
C GLY A 6 -1.96 3.07 -8.81
N LYS A 7 -1.48 4.21 -9.33
CA LYS A 7 -2.17 5.50 -9.24
C LYS A 7 -3.54 5.45 -9.90
N GLY A 8 -3.65 4.87 -11.10
CA GLY A 8 -4.92 4.67 -11.80
C GLY A 8 -5.94 3.91 -10.96
N THR A 9 -5.51 2.80 -10.36
CA THR A 9 -6.34 1.95 -9.50
C THR A 9 -6.83 2.70 -8.26
N ILE A 10 -5.98 3.49 -7.62
CA ILE A 10 -6.35 4.31 -6.45
C ILE A 10 -7.43 5.32 -6.84
N ILE A 11 -7.23 6.07 -7.92
CA ILE A 11 -8.21 7.07 -8.38
C ILE A 11 -9.53 6.41 -8.78
N ALA A 12 -9.51 5.22 -9.39
CA ALA A 12 -10.71 4.48 -9.72
C ALA A 12 -11.48 4.05 -8.45
N ARG A 13 -10.77 3.53 -7.44
CA ARG A 13 -11.34 3.06 -6.18
C ARG A 13 -11.89 4.19 -5.30
N ILE A 14 -11.29 5.39 -5.34
CA ILE A 14 -11.81 6.56 -4.60
C ILE A 14 -13.22 6.95 -5.06
N LYS A 15 -13.58 6.68 -6.32
CA LYS A 15 -14.92 6.94 -6.86
C LYS A 15 -15.97 5.92 -6.39
N LEU A 16 -15.58 4.85 -5.70
CA LEU A 16 -16.51 3.90 -5.13
C LEU A 16 -17.07 4.48 -3.84
N HIS A 17 -18.36 4.78 -3.83
CA HIS A 17 -19.06 5.34 -2.67
C HIS A 17 -19.76 4.27 -1.83
N ASP A 18 -20.09 3.13 -2.44
CA ASP A 18 -20.77 2.03 -1.79
C ASP A 18 -19.77 1.00 -1.24
N PRO A 19 -19.99 0.47 -0.02
CA PRO A 19 -19.16 -0.59 0.53
C PRO A 19 -19.12 -1.83 -0.37
N GLY A 20 -17.92 -2.31 -0.67
CA GLY A 20 -17.71 -3.47 -1.53
C GLY A 20 -16.23 -3.69 -1.87
N PRO A 21 -15.91 -4.66 -2.74
CA PRO A 21 -14.54 -4.92 -3.17
C PRO A 21 -13.88 -3.66 -3.74
N GLY A 22 -12.75 -3.27 -3.16
CA GLY A 22 -12.01 -2.07 -3.59
C GLY A 22 -12.51 -0.75 -3.00
N TYR A 23 -13.60 -0.76 -2.21
CA TYR A 23 -14.04 0.41 -1.45
C TYR A 23 -12.95 0.85 -0.46
N MET A 24 -12.73 2.17 -0.36
CA MET A 24 -11.76 2.72 0.56
C MET A 24 -12.43 3.21 1.84
N HIS A 25 -12.15 2.54 2.95
CA HIS A 25 -12.61 2.98 4.26
C HIS A 25 -11.77 4.16 4.75
N PHE A 26 -12.45 5.25 5.10
CA PHE A 26 -11.86 6.42 5.75
C PHE A 26 -12.50 6.59 7.13
N PRO A 27 -11.73 6.75 8.21
CA PRO A 27 -12.26 7.07 9.51
C PRO A 27 -13.01 8.40 9.51
N VAL A 28 -14.18 8.45 10.13
CA VAL A 28 -15.02 9.65 10.25
C VAL A 28 -14.54 10.57 11.38
N ASP A 29 -13.77 10.04 12.32
CA ASP A 29 -13.24 10.75 13.46
C ASP A 29 -12.20 11.82 13.05
N SER A 30 -12.49 13.07 13.39
CA SER A 30 -11.65 14.23 13.07
C SER A 30 -10.26 14.17 13.71
N GLU A 31 -10.08 13.43 14.82
CA GLU A 31 -8.76 13.32 15.47
C GLU A 31 -7.80 12.40 14.71
N ARG A 32 -8.28 11.64 13.71
CA ARG A 32 -7.46 10.67 12.96
C ARG A 32 -6.73 11.28 11.76
N GLY A 33 -6.86 12.59 11.54
CA GLY A 33 -6.09 13.31 10.52
C GLY A 33 -6.57 13.12 9.08
N TYR A 34 -7.78 12.61 8.87
CA TYR A 34 -8.43 12.54 7.55
C TYR A 34 -9.17 13.85 7.26
N ASP A 35 -8.40 14.93 7.19
CA ASP A 35 -8.91 16.27 6.94
C ASP A 35 -8.97 16.58 5.43
N THR A 36 -9.41 17.79 5.10
CA THR A 36 -9.46 18.24 3.69
C THR A 36 -8.07 18.26 3.05
N GLU A 37 -7.02 18.52 3.82
CA GLU A 37 -5.65 18.56 3.32
C GLU A 37 -5.14 17.17 2.91
N TYR A 38 -5.48 16.15 3.70
CA TYR A 38 -5.25 14.76 3.36
C TYR A 38 -5.89 14.39 2.03
N PHE A 39 -7.17 14.71 1.82
CA PHE A 39 -7.87 14.37 0.57
C PHE A 39 -7.35 15.17 -0.64
N LYS A 40 -6.93 16.43 -0.44
CA LYS A 40 -6.22 17.20 -1.47
C LYS A 40 -4.90 16.54 -1.86
N GLY A 41 -4.18 15.99 -0.89
CA GLY A 41 -2.95 15.24 -1.15
C GLY A 41 -3.19 13.84 -1.75
N LEU A 42 -4.30 13.20 -1.41
CA LEU A 42 -4.70 11.91 -2.00
C LEU A 42 -5.12 12.08 -3.46
N LEU A 43 -5.74 13.21 -3.79
CA LEU A 43 -6.11 13.61 -5.14
C LEU A 43 -5.09 14.57 -5.77
N SER A 44 -3.82 14.52 -5.35
CA SER A 44 -2.81 15.49 -5.79
C SER A 44 -2.44 15.40 -7.27
N GLU A 45 -2.80 14.30 -7.93
CA GLU A 45 -2.50 14.04 -9.33
C GLU A 45 -3.75 13.59 -10.08
N LYS A 46 -3.85 13.98 -11.36
CA LYS A 46 -4.92 13.55 -12.25
C LYS A 46 -4.36 12.98 -13.55
N LYS A 47 -5.00 11.95 -14.07
CA LYS A 47 -4.69 11.40 -15.40
C LYS A 47 -5.33 12.28 -16.48
N VAL A 48 -4.51 12.77 -17.41
CA VAL A 48 -4.90 13.61 -18.55
C VAL A 48 -4.55 12.90 -19.84
N PHE A 49 -5.44 13.04 -20.82
CA PHE A 49 -5.22 12.55 -22.17
C PHE A 49 -4.87 13.74 -23.06
N GLU A 50 -3.63 13.78 -23.55
CA GLU A 50 -3.16 14.82 -24.48
C GLU A 50 -3.20 14.25 -25.90
N TYR A 51 -3.84 14.95 -26.82
CA TYR A 51 -3.85 14.59 -28.23
C TYR A 51 -2.71 15.29 -28.96
N LYS A 52 -1.74 14.52 -29.47
CA LYS A 52 -0.58 15.07 -30.18
C LYS A 52 -0.22 14.20 -31.38
N ASN A 53 -0.12 14.82 -32.56
CA ASN A 53 0.26 14.16 -33.82
C ASN A 53 -0.60 12.92 -34.17
N GLY A 54 -1.92 12.99 -33.96
CA GLY A 54 -2.82 11.89 -34.28
C GLY A 54 -2.83 10.75 -33.25
N GLN A 55 -2.08 10.89 -32.14
CA GLN A 55 -2.03 9.88 -31.08
C GLN A 55 -2.48 10.49 -29.75
N THR A 56 -3.23 9.71 -28.98
CA THR A 56 -3.60 10.06 -27.61
C THR A 56 -2.52 9.55 -26.68
N LYS A 57 -1.90 10.46 -25.91
CA LYS A 57 -0.91 10.11 -24.88
C LYS A 57 -1.52 10.33 -23.51
N GLU A 58 -1.32 9.35 -22.64
CA GLU A 58 -1.70 9.46 -21.24
C GLU A 58 -0.56 10.13 -20.46
N LYS A 59 -0.90 11.12 -19.63
CA LYS A 59 0.04 11.81 -18.76
C LYS A 59 -0.59 12.04 -17.40
N TRP A 60 0.20 11.91 -16.35
CA TRP A 60 -0.18 12.34 -15.00
C TRP A 60 0.22 13.80 -14.78
N GLU A 61 -0.74 14.62 -14.41
CA GLU A 61 -0.55 16.04 -14.10
C GLU A 61 -0.75 16.26 -12.59
N LYS A 62 0.23 16.93 -11.97
CA LYS A 62 0.19 17.29 -10.56
C LYS A 62 -0.70 18.52 -10.37
N ILE A 63 -1.79 18.36 -9.62
CA ILE A 63 -2.76 19.41 -9.31
C ILE A 63 -2.60 19.97 -7.89
N TYR A 64 -1.88 19.26 -7.01
CA TYR A 64 -1.59 19.72 -5.65
C TYR A 64 -0.14 19.43 -5.26
N ASN A 65 0.48 20.33 -4.46
CA ASN A 65 1.91 20.25 -4.15
C ASN A 65 2.28 19.10 -3.21
N ARG A 66 1.44 18.81 -2.21
CA ARG A 66 1.66 17.69 -1.28
C ARG A 66 1.04 16.44 -1.88
N ASN A 67 1.84 15.40 -2.14
CA ASN A 67 1.38 14.13 -2.73
C ASN A 67 1.63 12.91 -1.82
N GLU A 68 2.09 13.15 -0.58
CA GLU A 68 2.40 12.08 0.37
C GLU A 68 1.22 11.11 0.59
N PRO A 69 -0.06 11.56 0.73
CA PRO A 69 -1.16 10.62 0.93
C PRO A 69 -1.36 9.65 -0.25
N LEU A 70 -1.20 10.14 -1.48
CA LEU A 70 -1.30 9.31 -2.69
C LEU A 70 -0.17 8.29 -2.76
N ASP A 71 1.07 8.72 -2.54
CA ASP A 71 2.25 7.86 -2.59
C ASP A 71 2.24 6.83 -1.45
N CYS A 72 1.87 7.22 -0.24
CA CYS A 72 1.68 6.30 0.88
C CYS A 72 0.63 5.22 0.55
N ARG A 73 -0.49 5.59 -0.08
CA ARG A 73 -1.52 4.63 -0.47
C ARG A 73 -1.03 3.68 -1.58
N ASN A 74 -0.23 4.19 -2.52
CA ASN A 74 0.37 3.38 -3.57
C ASN A 74 1.33 2.34 -2.98
N TYR A 75 2.24 2.77 -2.11
CA TYR A 75 3.17 1.86 -1.45
C TYR A 75 2.47 0.85 -0.53
N ALA A 76 1.43 1.27 0.20
CA ALA A 76 0.64 0.35 1.01
C ALA A 76 -0.07 -0.70 0.16
N SER A 77 -0.63 -0.29 -0.99
CA SER A 77 -1.26 -1.22 -1.94
C SER A 77 -0.23 -2.19 -2.53
N ALA A 78 0.97 -1.69 -2.85
CA ALA A 78 2.07 -2.52 -3.33
C ALA A 78 2.56 -3.52 -2.29
N ALA A 79 2.71 -3.08 -1.04
CA ALA A 79 3.09 -3.94 0.06
C ALA A 79 2.03 -5.03 0.30
N MET A 80 0.74 -4.69 0.19
CA MET A 80 -0.36 -5.66 0.29
C MET A 80 -0.28 -6.71 -0.82
N GLU A 81 -0.04 -6.30 -2.07
CA GLU A 81 0.07 -7.21 -3.22
C GLU A 81 1.29 -8.12 -3.10
N ILE A 82 2.42 -7.60 -2.61
CA ILE A 82 3.64 -8.37 -2.39
C ILE A 82 3.45 -9.37 -1.24
N LEU A 83 2.83 -8.95 -0.15
CA LEU A 83 2.61 -9.81 1.01
C LEU A 83 1.56 -10.89 0.73
N ASN A 84 0.55 -10.55 -0.07
CA ASN A 84 -0.59 -11.37 -0.46
C ASN A 84 -1.10 -12.27 0.69
N PRO A 85 -1.54 -11.69 1.82
CA PRO A 85 -1.93 -12.46 2.98
C PRO A 85 -3.22 -13.24 2.72
N ASN A 86 -3.36 -14.41 3.34
CA ASN A 86 -4.61 -15.15 3.34
C ASN A 86 -5.62 -14.45 4.28
N PHE A 87 -6.52 -13.67 3.70
CA PHE A 87 -7.53 -12.91 4.43
C PHE A 87 -8.58 -13.79 5.12
N ASP A 88 -8.94 -14.93 4.54
CA ASP A 88 -9.89 -15.87 5.15
C ASP A 88 -9.33 -16.41 6.46
N TRP A 89 -8.07 -16.85 6.44
CA TRP A 89 -7.38 -17.32 7.63
C TRP A 89 -7.24 -16.21 8.68
N LEU A 90 -6.92 -14.97 8.27
CA LEU A 90 -6.81 -13.83 9.19
C LEU A 90 -8.16 -13.50 9.86
N ALA A 91 -9.26 -13.50 9.09
CA ALA A 91 -10.60 -13.27 9.61
C ALA A 91 -10.99 -14.33 10.65
N GLU A 92 -10.63 -15.60 10.42
CA GLU A 92 -10.82 -16.66 11.42
C GLU A 92 -10.00 -16.44 12.69
N GLN A 93 -8.76 -15.94 12.59
CA GLN A 93 -7.92 -15.67 13.76
C GLN A 93 -8.45 -14.49 14.60
N GLU A 94 -8.97 -13.45 13.95
CA GLU A 94 -9.57 -12.30 14.63
C GLU A 94 -10.78 -12.71 15.46
N GLN A 95 -11.66 -13.55 14.90
CA GLN A 95 -12.82 -14.11 15.63
C GLN A 95 -12.40 -14.97 16.84
N ARG A 96 -11.23 -15.59 16.77
CA ARG A 96 -10.65 -16.38 17.88
C ARG A 96 -9.92 -15.52 18.91
N GLY A 97 -9.84 -14.20 18.72
CA GLY A 97 -9.20 -13.26 19.66
C GLY A 97 -7.66 -13.24 19.60
N ASN A 98 -7.05 -13.87 18.59
CA ASN A 98 -5.60 -13.96 18.44
C ASN A 98 -5.08 -12.89 17.46
N VAL A 99 -5.15 -11.62 17.84
CA VAL A 99 -4.67 -10.52 16.99
C VAL A 99 -3.29 -10.06 17.48
N TYR A 100 -2.28 -10.31 16.66
CA TYR A 100 -0.83 -10.12 16.86
C TYR A 100 -0.06 -11.22 17.60
N VAL A 101 0.23 -12.32 16.90
CA VAL A 101 1.48 -13.07 17.16
C VAL A 101 2.56 -12.44 16.29
N GLN A 102 3.33 -11.48 16.82
CA GLN A 102 4.63 -11.18 16.22
C GLN A 102 5.39 -12.51 16.19
N GLN A 103 5.60 -13.07 15.00
CA GLN A 103 6.53 -14.18 14.85
C GLN A 103 7.89 -13.66 15.34
N GLN A 104 8.25 -14.02 16.57
CA GLN A 104 9.61 -13.82 17.05
C GLN A 104 10.50 -14.49 16.02
N SER A 105 11.30 -13.70 15.31
CA SER A 105 12.28 -14.25 14.40
C SER A 105 13.18 -15.13 15.24
N THR A 106 13.04 -16.45 15.12
CA THR A 106 13.97 -17.39 15.74
C THR A 106 15.30 -17.10 15.06
N GLN A 107 16.18 -16.35 15.73
CA GLN A 107 17.54 -16.14 15.27
C GLN A 107 18.11 -17.54 15.00
N ARG A 108 18.27 -17.90 13.73
CA ARG A 108 18.90 -19.16 13.35
C ARG A 108 20.30 -19.11 13.96
N LYS A 109 20.52 -19.85 15.06
CA LYS A 109 21.84 -20.00 15.66
C LYS A 109 22.77 -20.52 14.57
N ARG A 110 23.62 -19.63 14.04
CA ARG A 110 24.68 -20.04 13.10
C ARG A 110 25.54 -21.06 13.84
N ARG A 111 25.52 -22.32 13.37
CA ARG A 111 26.45 -23.35 13.82
C ARG A 111 27.86 -22.83 13.50
N ARG A 112 28.58 -22.35 14.51
CA ARG A 112 30.01 -22.04 14.38
C ARG A 112 30.74 -23.37 14.22
N VAL A 113 31.31 -23.62 13.05
CA VAL A 113 32.29 -24.69 12.88
C VAL A 113 33.55 -24.25 13.63
N ARG A 114 33.83 -24.87 14.78
CA ARG A 114 35.15 -24.74 15.41
C ARG A 114 36.12 -25.59 14.61
N SER A 115 37.00 -24.95 13.82
CA SER A 115 38.15 -25.67 13.28
C SER A 115 38.99 -26.19 14.45
N ARG A 116 39.32 -27.49 14.42
CA ARG A 116 40.36 -28.04 15.29
C ARG A 116 41.69 -27.58 14.69
N GLY A 117 42.36 -26.65 15.37
CA GLY A 117 43.69 -26.21 14.98
C GLY A 117 44.65 -27.40 14.90
N VAL A 118 45.54 -27.36 13.92
CA VAL A 118 46.64 -28.31 13.78
C VAL A 118 47.64 -28.00 14.89
N THR A 119 47.85 -28.96 15.81
CA THR A 119 48.97 -28.93 16.75
C THR A 119 50.23 -29.31 15.99
N ALA A 120 51.20 -28.39 15.96
CA ALA A 120 52.58 -28.64 15.55
C ALA A 120 53.41 -29.08 16.76
#